data_AF-A0A1H0B1S8-F1
#
_entry.id   AF-A0A1H0B1S8-F1
#
_cell.length_a   1.000
_cell.length_b   1.000
_cell.length_c   1.000
_cell.angle_alpha   90.00
_cell.angle_beta   90.00
_cell.angle_gamma   90.00
#
_symmetry.space_group_name_H-M   'P 1'
#
loop_
_entity.id
_entity.type
_entity.pdbx_description
1 polymer ?
#
loop_
_entity_poly.entity_id
_entity_poly.type
_entity_poly.pdbx_seq_one_letter_code
_entity_poly.pdbx_strand_id
1 'polypeptide(L)'
;MCPYRIFFVYRIHDLNYLHVHGMEMASKKLFTVLLYSPKDSIDLTVQTGHLPADLLTVLEEEKARIDQGYYDLAQWEYQSYNEQLH
;
A
#
# COMPACT_ATOMS: atom_id res chain seq x y z
N MET A 1 -3.98 3.79 -18.80
CA MET A 1 -3.44 4.48 -17.61
C MET A 1 -4.01 3.74 -16.42
N CYS A 2 -3.18 3.17 -15.54
CA CYS A 2 -3.69 2.41 -14.41
C CYS A 2 -4.39 3.36 -13.43
N PRO A 3 -5.68 3.14 -13.10
CA PRO A 3 -6.46 4.12 -12.36
C PRO A 3 -6.13 4.14 -10.86
N TYR A 4 -5.33 3.21 -10.34
CA TYR A 4 -4.98 3.15 -8.92
C TYR A 4 -3.53 3.54 -8.66
N ARG A 5 -3.29 4.24 -7.54
CA ARG A 5 -1.94 4.56 -7.06
C ARG A 5 -1.81 4.28 -5.58
N ILE A 6 -0.79 3.52 -5.19
CA ILE A 6 -0.43 3.23 -3.80
C ILE A 6 0.39 4.40 -3.25
N PHE A 7 0.14 4.78 -2.01
CA PHE A 7 0.87 5.83 -1.32
C PHE A 7 1.78 5.27 -0.24
N PHE A 8 1.23 4.46 0.65
CA PHE A 8 1.98 3.88 1.75
C PHE A 8 1.31 2.61 2.24
N VAL A 9 2.10 1.80 2.95
CA VAL A 9 1.66 0.59 3.62
C VAL A 9 2.14 0.61 5.06
N TYR A 10 1.43 -0.09 5.94
CA TYR A 10 1.85 -0.29 7.32
C TYR A 10 1.22 -1.56 7.90
N ARG A 11 1.79 -2.06 9.01
CA ARG A 11 1.21 -3.14 9.81
C ARG A 11 0.69 -2.57 11.14
N ILE A 12 -0.51 -2.96 11.56
CA ILE A 12 -1.05 -2.63 12.89
C ILE A 12 -1.30 -3.94 13.63
N HIS A 13 -0.66 -4.10 14.79
CA HIS A 13 -0.78 -5.23 15.72
C HIS A 13 -0.44 -6.62 15.16
N ASP A 14 -1.18 -7.10 14.16
CA ASP A 14 -0.95 -8.40 13.51
C ASP A 14 0.04 -8.25 12.35
N LEU A 15 1.22 -8.87 12.53
CA LEU A 15 2.28 -8.85 11.53
C LEU A 15 1.97 -9.70 10.29
N ASN A 16 0.87 -10.47 10.29
CA ASN A 16 0.44 -11.22 9.11
C ASN A 16 -0.44 -10.42 8.17
N TYR A 17 -0.80 -9.18 8.51
CA TYR A 17 -1.61 -8.32 7.65
C TYR A 17 -0.90 -7.03 7.34
N LEU A 18 -1.16 -6.51 6.13
CA LEU A 18 -0.62 -5.27 5.62
C LEU A 18 -1.76 -4.37 5.17
N HIS A 19 -1.86 -3.19 5.77
CA HIS A 19 -2.76 -2.15 5.29
C HIS A 19 -2.10 -1.44 4.12
N VAL A 20 -2.78 -1.40 2.97
CA VAL A 20 -2.34 -0.66 1.78
C VAL A 20 -3.31 0.49 1.53
N HIS A 21 -2.76 1.69 1.44
CA HIS A 21 -3.52 2.92 1.20
C HIS A 21 -3.15 3.55 -0.13
N GLY A 22 -4.15 4.06 -0.83
CA GLY A 22 -3.96 4.68 -2.12
C GLY A 22 -5.18 5.45 -2.59
N MET A 23 -5.18 5.82 -3.87
CA MET A 23 -6.27 6.56 -4.51
C MET A 23 -6.62 5.98 -5.87
N GLU A 24 -7.92 5.92 -6.16
CA GLU A 24 -8.43 5.81 -7.52
C GLU A 24 -8.35 7.19 -8.20
N MET A 25 -7.45 7.35 -9.14
CA MET A 25 -7.07 8.59 -9.80
C MET A 25 -8.19 9.22 -10.65
N ALA A 26 -9.13 8.42 -11.16
CA ALA A 26 -10.26 8.92 -11.93
C ALA A 26 -11.30 9.62 -11.04
N SER A 27 -11.71 8.96 -9.95
CA SER A 27 -12.73 9.45 -9.03
C SER A 27 -12.18 10.28 -7.87
N LYS A 28 -10.86 10.27 -7.68
CA LYS A 28 -10.14 10.84 -6.53
C LYS A 28 -10.54 10.22 -5.18
N LYS A 29 -11.12 9.01 -5.20
CA LYS A 29 -11.50 8.30 -3.97
C LYS A 29 -10.29 7.60 -3.37
N LEU A 30 -10.10 7.78 -2.06
CA LEU A 30 -9.14 6.99 -1.30
C LEU A 30 -9.66 5.56 -1.17
N PHE A 31 -8.73 4.61 -1.18
CA PHE A 31 -9.01 3.22 -0.85
C PHE A 31 -8.06 2.75 0.24
N THR A 32 -8.56 1.78 1.02
CA THR A 32 -7.76 1.01 1.97
C THR A 32 -8.07 -0.45 1.72
N VAL A 33 -7.03 -1.25 1.52
CA VAL A 33 -7.16 -2.72 1.44
C VAL A 33 -6.30 -3.36 2.52
N LEU A 34 -6.81 -4.45 3.09
CA LEU A 34 -6.07 -5.28 4.03
C LEU A 34 -5.61 -6.52 3.26
N LEU A 35 -4.29 -6.69 3.13
CA LEU A 35 -3.70 -7.83 2.45
C LEU A 35 -3.13 -8.81 3.47
N TYR A 36 -3.35 -10.10 3.23
CA TYR A 36 -2.62 -11.14 3.95
C TYR A 36 -1.16 -11.11 3.50
N SER A 37 -0.24 -11.02 4.45
CA SER A 37 1.19 -10.86 4.22
C SER A 37 2.01 -11.52 5.34
N PRO A 38 1.98 -12.86 5.45
CA PRO A 38 2.81 -13.58 6.39
C PRO A 38 4.28 -13.54 5.94
N LYS A 39 5.21 -13.38 6.89
CA LYS A 39 6.67 -13.36 6.62
C LYS A 39 7.09 -12.33 5.56
N ASP A 40 6.48 -11.15 5.60
CA ASP A 40 6.87 -10.00 4.76
C ASP A 40 6.72 -10.20 3.26
N SER A 41 5.84 -11.12 2.84
CA SER A 41 5.42 -11.22 1.45
C SER A 41 3.90 -11.24 1.33
N ILE A 42 3.34 -10.32 0.55
CA ILE A 42 1.88 -10.27 0.33
C ILE A 42 1.40 -11.50 -0.47
N ASP A 43 0.31 -12.11 -0.04
CA ASP A 43 -0.38 -13.19 -0.75
C ASP A 43 -1.66 -12.63 -1.38
N LEU A 44 -1.61 -12.40 -2.70
CA LEU A 44 -2.72 -11.86 -3.48
C LEU A 44 -3.76 -12.92 -3.86
N THR A 45 -3.62 -14.17 -3.41
CA THR A 45 -4.64 -15.22 -3.62
C THR A 45 -5.66 -15.27 -2.47
N VAL A 46 -5.32 -14.68 -1.33
CA VAL A 46 -6.11 -14.72 -0.09
C VAL A 46 -6.94 -13.46 0.04
N GLN A 47 -8.27 -13.61 0.09
CA GLN A 47 -9.24 -12.54 0.36
C GLN A 47 -9.24 -11.36 -0.64
N THR A 48 -8.60 -11.45 -1.80
CA THR A 48 -8.54 -10.39 -2.82
C THR A 48 -9.62 -10.48 -3.90
N GLY A 49 -10.39 -11.58 -3.98
CA GLY A 49 -11.33 -11.83 -5.08
C GLY A 49 -12.50 -10.84 -5.21
N HIS A 50 -12.69 -9.95 -4.22
CA HIS A 50 -13.68 -8.88 -4.25
C HIS A 50 -13.12 -7.54 -4.74
N LEU A 51 -11.80 -7.44 -4.95
CA LEU A 51 -11.14 -6.22 -5.40
C LEU A 51 -11.41 -5.98 -6.89
N PRO A 52 -11.49 -4.71 -7.33
CA PRO A 52 -11.52 -4.39 -8.75
C PRO A 52 -10.31 -4.99 -9.49
N ALA A 53 -10.53 -5.53 -10.68
CA ALA A 53 -9.47 -6.17 -11.47
C ALA A 53 -8.26 -5.24 -11.68
N ASP A 54 -8.51 -3.97 -12.00
CA ASP A 54 -7.46 -2.97 -12.17
C ASP A 54 -6.64 -2.73 -10.89
N LEU A 55 -7.26 -2.79 -9.71
CA LEU A 55 -6.55 -2.67 -8.44
C LEU A 55 -5.71 -3.92 -8.18
N LEU A 56 -6.23 -5.11 -8.49
CA LEU A 56 -5.46 -6.36 -8.37
C LEU A 56 -4.23 -6.34 -9.28
N THR A 57 -4.37 -5.88 -10.52
CA THR A 57 -3.24 -5.71 -11.45
C THR A 57 -2.18 -4.75 -10.89
N VAL A 58 -2.58 -3.61 -10.30
CA VAL A 58 -1.61 -2.70 -9.63
C VAL A 58 -0.90 -3.39 -8.47
N LEU A 59 -1.62 -4.15 -7.66
CA LEU A 59 -1.02 -4.88 -6.55
C LEU A 59 -0.04 -5.96 -7.01
N GLU A 60 -0.34 -6.65 -8.12
CA GLU A 60 0.56 -7.64 -8.74
C GLU A 60 1.82 -6.97 -9.29
N GLU A 61 1.69 -5.84 -10.00
CA GLU A 61 2.81 -5.08 -10.56
C GLU A 61 3.72 -4.49 -9.47
N GLU A 62 3.13 -3.98 -8.39
CA GLU A 62 3.87 -3.32 -7.30
C GLU A 62 4.29 -4.28 -6.17
N LYS A 63 3.88 -5.56 -6.23
CA LYS A 63 4.15 -6.56 -5.19
C LYS A 63 5.62 -6.60 -4.77
N ALA A 64 6.54 -6.62 -5.72
CA ALA A 64 7.97 -6.69 -5.41
C ALA A 64 8.46 -5.48 -4.60
N ARG A 65 7.93 -4.28 -4.88
CA ARG A 65 8.26 -3.05 -4.14
C ARG A 65 7.62 -3.03 -2.77
N ILE A 66 6.39 -3.51 -2.65
CA ILE A 66 5.68 -3.66 -1.38
C ILE A 66 6.46 -4.62 -0.46
N ASP A 67 6.81 -5.81 -0.96
CA ASP A 67 7.57 -6.82 -0.21
C ASP A 67 8.97 -6.33 0.20
N GLN A 68 9.57 -5.42 -0.57
CA GLN A 68 10.86 -4.78 -0.24
C GLN A 68 10.71 -3.59 0.73
N GLY A 69 9.50 -3.24 1.14
CA GLY A 69 9.24 -2.14 2.07
C GLY A 69 9.29 -0.74 1.45
N TYR A 70 9.28 -0.61 0.12
CA TYR A 70 9.36 0.70 -0.56
C TYR A 70 8.27 1.69 -0.13
N TYR A 71 7.09 1.16 0.18
CA TYR A 71 5.93 1.94 0.61
C TYR A 71 5.77 2.01 2.13
N ASP A 72 6.69 1.42 2.90
CA ASP A 72 6.54 1.30 4.34
C ASP A 72 6.60 2.66 5.01
N LEU A 73 5.51 3.05 5.67
CA LEU A 73 5.40 4.31 6.39
C LEU A 73 6.45 4.41 7.50
N ALA A 74 6.93 3.28 8.04
CA ALA A 74 7.99 3.27 9.04
C ALA A 74 9.34 3.76 8.50
N GLN A 75 9.56 3.70 7.19
CA GLN A 75 10.77 4.22 6.53
C GLN A 75 10.67 5.72 6.22
N TRP A 76 9.50 6.33 6.40
CA TRP A 76 9.31 7.74 6.10
C TRP A 76 9.81 8.56 7.28
N GLU A 77 10.93 9.25 7.06
CA GLU A 77 11.41 10.24 8.02
C GLU A 77 10.38 11.38 8.13
N TYR A 78 10.02 11.72 9.37
CA TYR A 78 9.25 12.92 9.63
C TYR A 78 10.10 14.13 9.27
N GLN A 79 9.97 14.63 8.04
CA GLN A 79 10.51 15.93 7.69
C GLN A 79 9.54 16.98 8.22
N SER A 80 9.91 17.57 9.36
CA SER A 80 9.20 18.71 9.90
C SER A 80 9.40 19.88 8.92
N TYR A 81 8.32 20.36 8.30
CA TYR A 81 8.36 21.47 7.35
C TYR A 81 8.97 22.76 7.94
N ASN A 82 9.09 22.85 9.27
CA ASN A 82 9.51 24.03 10.00
C ASN A 82 11.03 24.13 10.27
N GLU A 83 11.83 23.10 10.00
CA GLU A 83 13.28 23.15 10.27
C GLU A 83 14.07 24.01 9.26
N GLN A 84 13.46 24.43 8.16
CA GLN A 84 14.09 25.28 7.12
C GLN A 84 13.63 26.75 7.16
N LEU A 85 12.88 27.16 8.19
CA LEU A 85 12.39 28.54 8.37
C LEU A 85 13.15 29.34 9.47
N HIS A 86 14.31 28.86 9.90
CA HIS A 86 15.18 29.55 10.87
C HIS A 86 16.58 29.82 10.32
#